data_AF-G5AVG4-F1
#
_entry.id   AF-G5AVG4-F1
#
_cell.length_a   1.000
_cell.length_b   1.000
_cell.length_c   1.000
_cell.angle_alpha   90.00
_cell.angle_beta   90.00
_cell.angle_gamma   90.00
#
_symmetry.space_group_name_H-M   'P 1'
#
loop_
_entity.id
_entity.type
_entity.pdbx_description
1 polymer ?
#
loop_
_entity_poly.entity_id
_entity_poly.type
_entity_poly.pdbx_seq_one_letter_code
_entity_poly.pdbx_strand_id
1 'polypeptide(L)'
;DVGSVICRSCNLSIPFHGCLLDFRTCKTKPGQYCIQESHVKGGIEWFTIKGCTENASECFKKKHINAYETHSTYCCLQPMCNF
;
A
#
# COMPACT_ATOMS: atom_id res chain seq x y z
N ASP A 1 -1.63 1.32 25.42
CA ASP A 1 -2.46 0.95 24.26
C ASP A 1 -1.89 1.52 22.98
N VAL A 2 -1.41 0.67 22.08
CA VAL A 2 -1.16 1.09 20.69
C VAL A 2 -2.53 1.15 20.02
N GLY A 3 -3.14 2.33 20.06
CA GLY A 3 -4.48 2.55 19.52
C GLY A 3 -4.57 2.13 18.06
N SER A 4 -5.68 1.48 17.70
CA SER A 4 -6.02 1.18 16.30
C SER A 4 -5.97 2.43 15.44
N VAL A 5 -5.31 2.37 14.29
CA VAL A 5 -5.25 3.47 13.31
C VAL A 5 -6.13 3.17 12.10
N ILE A 6 -6.63 4.21 11.45
CA ILE A 6 -7.39 4.11 10.20
C ILE A 6 -6.40 4.26 9.05
N CYS A 7 -6.43 3.34 8.08
CA CYS A 7 -5.60 3.37 6.87
C CYS A 7 -6.50 3.55 5.65
N ARG A 8 -5.91 4.05 4.55
CA ARG A 8 -6.56 3.98 3.23
C ARG A 8 -6.60 2.53 2.77
N SER A 9 -7.64 2.17 2.03
CA SER A 9 -7.76 0.87 1.40
C SER A 9 -8.20 1.01 -0.05
N CYS A 10 -7.51 0.35 -0.96
CA CYS A 10 -7.95 0.19 -2.34
C CYS A 10 -7.24 -0.98 -2.99
N ASN A 11 -7.85 -1.54 -4.04
CA ASN A 11 -7.26 -2.56 -4.90
C ASN A 11 -7.68 -2.29 -6.34
N LEU A 12 -7.09 -1.27 -6.96
CA LEU A 12 -7.45 -0.81 -8.31
C LEU A 12 -6.37 -1.19 -9.31
N SER A 13 -6.80 -1.58 -10.51
CA SER A 13 -5.95 -1.90 -11.66
C SER A 13 -5.99 -0.82 -12.75
N ILE A 14 -6.54 0.38 -12.46
CA ILE A 14 -6.68 1.44 -13.46
C ILE A 14 -5.37 2.23 -13.56
N PRO A 15 -4.68 2.18 -14.72
CA PRO A 15 -3.48 2.97 -14.96
C PRO A 15 -3.71 4.45 -14.62
N PHE A 16 -2.74 5.07 -13.95
CA PHE A 16 -2.71 6.52 -13.63
C PHE A 16 -3.73 7.02 -12.60
N HIS A 17 -4.69 6.21 -12.16
CA HIS A 17 -5.75 6.65 -11.24
C HIS A 17 -5.61 6.07 -9.84
N GLY A 18 -4.66 5.13 -9.62
CA GLY A 18 -4.27 4.62 -8.31
C GLY A 18 -5.45 4.37 -7.36
N CYS A 19 -5.31 4.78 -6.09
CA CYS A 19 -6.41 4.80 -5.11
C CYS A 19 -7.26 6.09 -5.15
N LEU A 20 -7.10 6.97 -6.14
CA LEU A 20 -7.77 8.29 -6.16
C LEU A 20 -9.30 8.18 -6.32
N LEU A 21 -9.78 7.06 -6.88
CA LEU A 21 -11.21 6.79 -7.09
C LEU A 21 -11.83 5.86 -6.04
N ASP A 22 -11.04 5.32 -5.11
CA ASP A 22 -11.51 4.39 -4.07
C ASP A 22 -11.17 4.96 -2.68
N PHE A 23 -12.17 5.59 -2.07
CA PHE A 23 -12.05 6.25 -0.75
C PHE A 23 -12.28 5.31 0.42
N ARG A 24 -12.10 3.99 0.22
CA ARG A 24 -12.27 3.02 1.29
C ARG A 24 -11.19 3.16 2.36
N THR A 25 -11.53 2.66 3.54
CA THR A 25 -10.66 2.67 4.71
C THR A 25 -10.70 1.32 5.40
N CYS A 26 -9.61 0.95 6.06
CA CYS A 26 -9.56 -0.16 7.00
C CYS A 26 -9.06 0.33 8.36
N LYS A 27 -9.39 -0.40 9.43
CA LYS A 27 -8.94 -0.11 10.78
C LYS A 27 -7.97 -1.20 11.22
N THR A 28 -6.78 -0.83 11.68
CA THR A 28 -5.78 -1.80 12.12
C THR A 28 -6.19 -2.48 13.41
N LYS A 29 -5.86 -3.76 13.51
CA LYS A 29 -5.88 -4.53 14.76
C LYS A 29 -4.53 -4.39 15.48
N PRO A 30 -4.42 -4.80 16.76
CA PRO A 30 -3.12 -4.88 17.43
C PRO A 30 -2.12 -5.70 16.60
N GLY A 31 -0.93 -5.14 16.36
CA GLY A 31 0.11 -5.76 15.53
C GLY A 31 -0.05 -5.58 14.02
N GLN A 32 -1.08 -4.85 13.55
CA GLN A 32 -1.24 -4.50 12.14
C GLN A 32 -0.73 -3.09 11.81
N TYR A 33 -0.40 -2.91 10.53
CA TYR A 33 0.17 -1.70 9.95
C TYR A 33 -0.67 -1.25 8.76
N CYS A 34 -0.65 0.05 8.45
CA CYS A 34 -1.08 0.50 7.14
C CYS A 34 -0.04 0.05 6.11
N ILE A 35 -0.48 -0.52 4.99
CA ILE A 35 0.38 -0.97 3.90
C ILE A 35 0.03 -0.24 2.60
N GLN A 36 1.05 -0.05 1.78
CA GLN A 36 0.98 0.41 0.40
C GLN A 36 1.91 -0.43 -0.46
N GLU A 37 1.38 -0.93 -1.56
CA GLU A 37 2.13 -1.60 -2.62
C GLU A 37 2.00 -0.78 -3.91
N SER A 38 3.11 -0.35 -4.47
CA SER A 38 3.18 0.40 -5.73
C SER A 38 3.81 -0.47 -6.81
N HIS A 39 3.13 -0.57 -7.95
CA HIS A 39 3.62 -1.29 -9.13
C HIS A 39 4.00 -0.29 -10.21
N VAL A 40 5.29 -0.19 -10.49
CA VAL A 40 5.84 0.70 -11.50
C VAL A 40 6.20 -0.11 -12.74
N LYS A 41 5.72 0.31 -13.91
CA LYS A 41 6.06 -0.27 -15.22
C LYS A 41 6.51 0.82 -16.18
N GLY A 42 7.70 0.65 -16.77
CA GLY A 42 8.28 1.62 -17.71
C GLY A 42 8.52 3.00 -17.10
N GLY A 43 8.79 3.08 -15.79
CA GLY A 43 8.96 4.34 -15.05
C GLY A 43 7.65 5.03 -14.63
N ILE A 44 6.51 4.43 -14.93
CA ILE A 44 5.17 4.96 -14.62
C ILE A 44 4.54 4.10 -13.51
N GLU A 45 3.96 4.72 -12.50
CA GLU A 45 3.12 4.00 -11.53
C GLU A 45 1.86 3.49 -12.23
N TRP A 46 1.79 2.17 -12.41
CA TRP A 46 0.70 1.50 -13.10
C TRP A 46 -0.49 1.34 -12.17
N PHE A 47 -0.27 0.81 -10.97
CA PHE A 47 -1.33 0.70 -9.97
C PHE A 47 -0.78 0.64 -8.54
N THR A 48 -1.68 0.89 -7.59
CA THR A 48 -1.38 0.91 -6.16
C THR A 48 -2.42 0.09 -5.41
N ILE A 49 -1.96 -0.74 -4.47
CA ILE A 49 -2.79 -1.46 -3.53
C ILE A 49 -2.55 -0.88 -2.15
N LYS A 50 -3.62 -0.66 -1.38
CA LYS A 50 -3.55 -0.13 -0.02
C LYS A 50 -4.44 -0.90 0.92
N GLY A 51 -4.04 -0.98 2.18
CA GLY A 51 -4.86 -1.58 3.21
C GLY A 51 -4.19 -1.68 4.56
N CYS A 52 -4.59 -2.70 5.30
CA CYS A 52 -4.09 -3.04 6.62
C CYS A 52 -3.45 -4.43 6.52
N THR A 53 -2.21 -4.60 6.98
CA THR A 53 -1.51 -5.89 6.96
C THR A 53 -1.01 -6.25 8.34
N GLU A 54 -1.04 -7.54 8.67
CA GLU A 54 -0.30 -8.12 9.80
C GLU A 54 1.06 -8.67 9.36
N ASN A 55 1.29 -8.78 8.05
CA ASN A 55 2.50 -9.36 7.51
C ASN A 55 3.62 -8.32 7.45
N ALA A 56 4.28 -8.10 8.59
CA ALA A 56 5.44 -7.20 8.68
C ALA A 56 6.58 -7.61 7.73
N SER A 57 6.63 -8.88 7.30
CA SER A 57 7.65 -9.33 6.35
C SER A 57 7.46 -8.72 4.96
N GLU A 58 6.27 -8.22 4.61
CA GLU A 58 6.03 -7.56 3.33
C GLU A 58 6.46 -6.08 3.34
N CYS A 59 6.69 -5.51 4.52
CA CYS A 59 7.03 -4.10 4.66
C CYS A 59 8.45 -3.77 4.18
N PHE A 60 8.61 -2.58 3.60
CA PHE A 60 9.89 -2.03 3.10
C PHE A 60 10.59 -2.92 2.07
N LYS A 61 9.81 -3.65 1.28
CA LYS A 61 10.33 -4.47 0.19
C LYS A 61 10.37 -3.69 -1.11
N LYS A 62 11.43 -3.92 -1.88
CA LYS A 62 11.51 -3.50 -3.28
C LYS A 62 11.92 -4.72 -4.09
N LYS A 63 11.09 -5.09 -5.06
CA LYS A 63 11.26 -6.26 -5.91
C LYS A 63 11.29 -5.82 -7.35
N HIS A 64 12.39 -6.11 -8.03
CA HIS A 64 12.50 -5.95 -9.47
C HIS A 64 11.96 -7.22 -10.14
N ILE A 65 10.86 -7.10 -10.88
CA ILE A 65 10.25 -8.23 -11.59
C ILE A 65 11.00 -8.48 -12.90
N ASN A 66 11.30 -7.39 -13.61
CA ASN A 66 12.10 -7.39 -14.83
C ASN A 66 12.74 -6.00 -15.02
N ALA A 67 13.39 -5.77 -16.17
CA ALA A 67 14.04 -4.49 -16.47
C ALA A 67 13.10 -3.27 -16.48
N TYR A 68 11.79 -3.49 -16.64
CA TYR A 68 10.79 -2.43 -16.79
C TYR A 68 9.80 -2.39 -15.62
N GLU A 69 9.76 -3.41 -14.77
CA GLU A 69 8.73 -3.58 -13.74
C GLU A 69 9.33 -3.71 -12.35
N THR A 70 8.87 -2.86 -11.44
CA THR A 70 9.29 -2.84 -10.03
C THR A 70 8.07 -2.78 -9.14
N HIS A 71 8.03 -3.66 -8.14
CA HIS A 71 7.04 -3.66 -7.07
C HIS A 71 7.71 -3.15 -5.80
N SER A 72 7.08 -2.20 -5.11
CA SER A 72 7.59 -1.65 -3.86
C SER A 72 6.50 -1.62 -2.81
N THR A 73 6.85 -2.03 -1.59
CA THR A 73 5.91 -2.12 -0.48
C THR A 73 6.42 -1.30 0.68
N TYR A 74 5.55 -0.48 1.25
CA TYR A 74 5.83 0.39 2.39
C TYR A 74 4.76 0.21 3.48
N CYS A 75 5.17 0.29 4.74
CA CYS A 75 4.27 0.21 5.88
C CYS A 75 4.49 1.35 6.86
N CYS A 76 3.42 1.75 7.56
CA CYS A 76 3.45 2.83 8.52
C CYS A 76 2.37 2.67 9.61
N LEU A 77 2.51 3.41 10.71
CA LEU A 77 1.72 3.27 11.94
C LEU A 77 0.89 4.52 12.30
N GLN A 78 0.82 5.50 11.41
CA GLN A 78 0.04 6.72 11.63
C GLN A 78 -1.30 6.65 10.89
N PRO A 79 -2.35 7.34 11.36
CA PRO A 79 -3.61 7.41 10.62
C PRO A 79 -3.39 7.94 9.19
N MET A 80 -3.95 7.25 8.21
CA MET A 80 -3.93 7.60 6.78
C MET A 80 -2.54 7.75 6.16
N CYS A 81 -1.49 7.19 6.77
CA CYS A 81 -0.10 7.39 6.35
C CYS A 81 0.30 6.72 5.03
N ASN A 82 -0.52 5.80 4.52
CA ASN A 82 -0.30 5.13 3.24
C ASN A 82 -0.82 5.98 2.06
N PHE A 83 -0.09 7.04 1.71
CA PHE A 83 -0.45 8.05 0.70
C PHE A 83 -0.08 7.70 -0.75
#